data_AF-A0A8S2UDQ5-F1
#
_entry.id   AF-A0A8S2UDQ5-F1
#
_cell.length_a   1.000
_cell.length_b   1.000
_cell.length_c   1.000
_cell.angle_alpha   90.00
_cell.angle_beta   90.00
_cell.angle_gamma   90.00
#
_symmetry.space_group_name_H-M   'P 1'
#
loop_
_entity.id
_entity.type
_entity.pdbx_description
1 polymer ?
#
loop_
_entity_poly.entity_id
_entity_poly.type
_entity_poly.pdbx_seq_one_letter_code
_entity_poly.pdbx_strand_id
1 'polypeptide(L)' 'QCVAYANVSTPTYPCGALGFLVCSLNENAKLIEPNNIKLANELNTKYYTADIHRACFALPAFVRK' A
#
# COMPACT_ATOMS: atom_id res chain seq x y z
N GLN A 1 -6.57 13.41 -11.31
CA GLN A 1 -5.68 12.21 -11.26
C GLN A 1 -5.36 11.93 -9.80
N CYS A 2 -5.20 10.66 -9.38
CA CYS A 2 -4.89 10.30 -7.99
C CYS A 2 -3.49 9.66 -7.90
N VAL A 3 -2.67 10.09 -6.94
CA VAL A 3 -1.30 9.60 -6.73
C VAL A 3 -1.09 9.31 -5.24
N ALA A 4 -0.47 8.19 -4.91
CA ALA A 4 -0.12 7.79 -3.56
C ALA A 4 1.22 7.07 -3.52
N TYR A 5 1.86 7.04 -2.36
CA TYR A 5 3.08 6.29 -2.12
C TYR A 5 2.85 5.28 -1.00
N ALA A 6 3.25 4.04 -1.23
CA ALA A 6 3.17 2.95 -0.26
C ALA A 6 4.55 2.42 0.07
N ASN A 7 4.77 2.01 1.31
CA ASN A 7 6.02 1.41 1.78
C ASN A 7 5.80 -0.01 2.29
N VAL A 8 6.67 -0.93 1.91
CA VAL A 8 6.61 -2.35 2.29
C VAL A 8 7.94 -2.78 2.89
N SER A 9 7.88 -3.60 3.94
CA SER A 9 9.07 -4.20 4.56
C SER A 9 9.56 -5.38 3.73
N THR A 10 10.79 -5.30 3.21
CA THR A 10 11.45 -6.37 2.44
C THR A 10 12.91 -6.46 2.86
N PRO A 11 13.29 -7.42 3.73
CA PRO A 11 14.60 -7.43 4.40
C PRO A 11 15.82 -7.46 3.46
N THR A 12 15.66 -7.99 2.25
CA THR A 12 16.75 -8.14 1.28
C THR A 12 16.96 -6.92 0.39
N TYR A 13 16.07 -5.92 0.44
CA TYR A 13 16.25 -4.66 -0.25
C TYR A 13 17.11 -3.69 0.59
N PRO A 14 17.80 -2.72 -0.05
CA PRO A 14 18.52 -1.69 0.69
C PRO A 14 17.62 -1.01 1.73
N CYS A 15 18.13 -0.85 2.95
CA CYS A 15 17.38 -0.33 4.11
C CYS A 15 16.17 -1.17 4.55
N GLY A 16 16.02 -2.41 4.05
CA GLY A 16 14.96 -3.34 4.46
C GLY A 16 13.55 -2.95 4.01
N ALA A 17 13.43 -2.02 3.05
CA ALA A 17 12.15 -1.48 2.62
C ALA A 17 12.09 -1.29 1.10
N LEU A 18 10.87 -1.35 0.56
CA LEU A 18 10.56 -1.09 -0.84
C LEU A 18 9.36 -0.14 -0.93
N GLY A 19 9.53 0.93 -1.70
CA GLY A 19 8.48 1.90 -1.98
C GLY A 19 7.78 1.65 -3.30
N PHE A 20 6.47 1.92 -3.34
CA PHE A 20 5.64 1.85 -4.54
C PHE A 20 5.00 3.21 -4.81
N LEU A 21 5.21 3.72 -6.02
CA LEU A 21 4.44 4.86 -6.55
C LEU A 21 3.17 4.31 -7.22
N VAL A 22 2.02 4.64 -6.65
CA VAL A 22 0.71 4.16 -7.11
C VAL A 22 -0.05 5.33 -7.71
N CYS A 23 -0.39 5.24 -8.99
CA CYS A 23 -1.09 6.29 -9.73
C CYS A 23 -2.36 5.72 -10.38
N SER A 24 -3.41 6.54 -10.43
CA SER A 24 -4.64 6.22 -11.17
C SER A 24 -5.11 7.42 -11.99
N LEU A 25 -5.59 7.13 -13.20
CA LEU A 25 -6.24 8.11 -14.07
C LEU A 25 -7.63 8.50 -13.55
N ASN A 26 -8.28 7.63 -12.77
CA ASN A 26 -9.56 7.93 -12.16
C ASN A 26 -9.35 8.77 -10.89
N GLU A 27 -9.92 9.98 -10.87
CA GLU A 27 -9.79 10.91 -9.74
C GLU A 27 -10.50 10.42 -8.47
N ASN A 28 -11.54 9.59 -8.62
CA ASN A 28 -12.33 9.07 -7.52
C ASN A 28 -11.79 7.74 -6.96
N ALA A 29 -10.62 7.28 -7.43
CA ALA A 29 -10.04 6.02 -6.98
C ALA A 29 -9.57 6.13 -5.52
N LYS A 30 -10.07 5.24 -4.66
CA LYS A 30 -9.64 5.13 -3.26
C LYS A 30 -8.43 4.21 -3.17
N LEU A 31 -7.23 4.72 -3.37
CA LEU A 31 -6.00 3.90 -3.40
C LEU A 31 -5.67 3.25 -2.04
N ILE A 32 -6.02 3.93 -0.94
CA ILE A 32 -5.74 3.48 0.44
C ILE A 32 -6.65 2.32 0.85
N GLU A 33 -7.85 2.22 0.28
CA GLU A 33 -8.82 1.18 0.62
C GLU A 33 -8.85 0.10 -0.47
N PRO A 34 -8.70 -1.19 -0.11
CA PRO A 34 -8.80 -2.24 -1.11
C PRO A 34 -10.24 -2.32 -1.62
N ASN A 35 -10.41 -2.36 -2.95
CA ASN A 35 -11.73 -2.39 -3.59
C ASN A 35 -12.59 -3.58 -3.16
N ASN A 36 -11.98 -4.71 -2.80
CA ASN A 36 -12.69 -5.89 -2.29
C ASN A 36 -11.98 -6.46 -1.05
N ILE A 37 -12.47 -6.06 0.12
CA ILE A 37 -11.93 -6.48 1.42
C ILE A 37 -12.12 -7.98 1.66
N LYS A 38 -13.26 -8.55 1.25
CA LYS A 38 -13.53 -9.98 1.43
C LYS A 38 -12.50 -10.82 0.67
N LEU A 39 -12.31 -10.50 -0.61
CA LEU A 39 -11.30 -11.14 -1.43
C LEU A 39 -9.90 -10.96 -0.84
N ALA A 40 -9.55 -9.76 -0.39
CA ALA A 40 -8.24 -9.49 0.22
C ALA A 40 -7.93 -10.41 1.41
N ASN A 41 -8.96 -10.83 2.18
CA ASN A 41 -8.81 -11.71 3.33
C ASN A 41 -8.97 -13.21 2.98
N GLU A 42 -9.60 -13.54 1.84
CA GLU A 42 -9.79 -14.91 1.37
C GLU A 42 -8.60 -15.42 0.52
N LEU A 43 -7.75 -14.51 0.03
CA LEU A 43 -6.54 -14.88 -0.71
C LEU A 43 -5.54 -15.62 0.20
N ASN A 44 -5.04 -16.77 -0.25
CA ASN A 44 -4.00 -17.53 0.43
C ASN A 44 -2.61 -16.89 0.23
N THR A 45 -2.43 -15.66 0.72
CA THR A 45 -1.15 -14.95 0.65
C THR A 45 -0.40 -15.02 1.99
N LYS A 46 0.92 -14.88 1.93
CA LYS A 46 1.79 -14.90 3.13
C LYS A 46 1.95 -13.53 3.80
N TYR A 47 1.52 -12.45 3.16
CA TYR A 47 1.84 -11.08 3.58
C TYR A 47 0.68 -10.10 3.38
N TYR A 48 0.00 -10.17 2.24
CA TYR A 48 -1.05 -9.22 1.90
C TYR A 48 -2.35 -9.56 2.63
N THR A 49 -2.88 -8.57 3.35
CA THR A 49 -4.22 -8.55 3.94
C THR A 49 -4.81 -7.15 3.73
N ALA A 50 -6.12 -6.99 3.94
CA ALA A 50 -6.75 -5.68 3.83
C ALA A 50 -6.14 -4.64 4.80
N ASP A 51 -5.70 -5.09 5.98
CA ASP A 51 -5.11 -4.20 6.99
C ASP A 51 -3.66 -3.83 6.65
N ILE A 52 -2.88 -4.78 6.14
CA ILE A 52 -1.53 -4.50 5.63
C ILE A 52 -1.60 -3.50 4.47
N HIS A 53 -2.56 -3.68 3.55
CA HIS A 53 -2.77 -2.73 2.44
C HIS A 53 -2.93 -1.29 2.94
N ARG A 54 -3.82 -1.05 3.92
CA ARG A 54 -4.03 0.28 4.52
C ARG A 54 -2.78 0.80 5.21
N ALA A 55 -2.11 -0.06 5.98
CA ALA A 55 -0.93 0.30 6.74
C ALA A 55 0.25 0.72 5.84
N CYS A 56 0.40 0.15 4.65
CA CYS A 56 1.46 0.51 3.71
C CYS A 56 1.42 1.99 3.27
N PHE A 57 0.25 2.63 3.30
CA PHE A 57 0.10 4.06 2.98
C PHE A 57 0.31 4.97 4.20
N ALA A 58 0.46 4.42 5.40
CA ALA A 58 0.76 5.17 6.61
C ALA A 58 2.26 5.46 6.70
N LEU A 59 2.72 6.48 5.98
CA LEU A 59 4.14 6.82 5.86
C LEU A 59 4.68 7.53 7.12
N PRO A 60 5.98 7.46 7.42
CA PRO A 60 6.60 8.21 8.51
C PRO A 60 6.38 9.73 8.39
N ALA A 61 6.34 10.43 9.53
CA ALA A 61 6.04 11.86 9.57
C ALA A 61 6.99 12.72 8.73
N PHE A 62 8.27 12.33 8.60
CA PHE A 62 9.25 13.06 7.79
C PHE A 62 9.04 12.88 6.27
N VAL A 63 8.37 11.80 5.83
CA VAL A 63 8.05 11.55 4.41
C VAL A 63 6.79 12.31 3.98
N ARG A 64 5.89 12.60 4.92
CA ARG A 64 4.63 13.32 4.68
C ARG A 64 4.79 14.85 4.66
N LYS A 65 5.96 15.37 5.04
CA LYS A 65 6.28 16.80 4.99
C LYS A 65 6.63 17.20 3.57
#